data_AF-A0A4Y7J3M4-F1
#
_entry.id   AF-A0A4Y7J3M4-F1
#
_cell.length_a   1.000
_cell.length_b   1.000
_cell.length_c   1.000
_cell.angle_alpha   90.00
_cell.angle_beta   90.00
_cell.angle_gamma   90.00
#
_symmetry.space_group_name_H-M   'P 1'
#
loop_
_entity.id
_entity.type
_entity.pdbx_description
1 polymer ?
#
loop_
_entity_poly.entity_id
_entity_poly.type
_entity_poly.pdbx_seq_one_letter_code
_entity_poly.pdbx_strand_id
1 'polypeptide(L)' 'MEIPYCTYIDKKCPFTGDVSIRGRILAGTCHSAKMVRTIIVRCNYLHYVKKYQR' A
#
# COMPACT_ATOMS: atom_id res chain seq x y z
N MET A 1 10.70 -30.13 10.82
CA MET A 1 10.52 -29.76 9.41
C MET A 1 9.05 -29.94 9.10
N GLU A 2 8.27 -28.88 9.22
CA GLU A 2 6.94 -28.71 8.61
C GLU A 2 6.53 -27.25 8.85
N ILE A 3 6.33 -26.50 7.77
CA ILE A 3 5.84 -25.11 7.82
C ILE A 3 4.32 -25.24 7.80
N PRO A 4 3.58 -24.77 8.83
CA PRO A 4 2.13 -24.78 8.76
C PRO A 4 1.76 -23.84 7.60
N TYR A 5 1.19 -24.39 6.54
CA TYR A 5 0.57 -23.61 5.48
C TYR A 5 -0.65 -22.93 6.10
N CYS A 6 -0.42 -21.78 6.72
CA CYS A 6 -1.44 -21.02 7.40
C CYS A 6 -2.50 -20.64 6.36
N THR A 7 -3.70 -21.21 6.51
CA THR A 7 -4.89 -20.96 5.69
C THR A 7 -5.44 -19.57 5.98
N TYR A 8 -4.63 -18.55 5.74
CA TYR A 8 -5.01 -17.16 5.96
C TYR A 8 -5.89 -16.67 4.82
N ILE A 9 -7.21 -16.85 4.99
CA ILE A 9 -8.23 -16.44 4.02
C ILE A 9 -8.70 -15.03 4.37
N ASP A 10 -8.05 -14.01 3.82
CA ASP A 10 -8.55 -12.63 3.84
C ASP A 10 -9.28 -12.32 2.52
N LYS A 11 -10.57 -12.01 2.62
CA LYS A 11 -11.42 -11.74 1.45
C LYS A 11 -10.95 -10.53 0.63
N LYS A 12 -10.16 -9.62 1.21
CA LYS A 12 -9.66 -8.41 0.55
C LYS A 12 -8.22 -8.57 0.01
N CYS A 13 -7.59 -9.73 0.20
CA CYS A 13 -6.26 -10.00 -0.34
C CYS A 13 -6.31 -10.21 -1.87
N PRO A 14 -5.44 -9.57 -2.66
CA PRO A 14 -5.46 -9.71 -4.12
C PRO A 14 -4.92 -11.05 -4.65
N PHE A 15 -4.29 -11.87 -3.81
CA PHE A 15 -3.72 -13.16 -4.22
C PHE A 15 -4.62 -14.36 -3.90
N THR A 16 -5.32 -14.31 -2.77
CA THR A 16 -6.12 -15.43 -2.24
C THR A 16 -7.61 -15.09 -2.11
N GLY A 17 -7.98 -13.81 -2.29
CA GLY A 17 -9.36 -13.33 -2.25
C GLY A 17 -9.87 -12.84 -3.61
N ASP A 18 -11.04 -12.21 -3.62
CA ASP A 18 -11.77 -11.87 -4.86
C ASP A 18 -11.40 -10.50 -5.46
N VAL A 19 -10.41 -9.80 -4.89
CA VAL A 19 -10.09 -8.41 -5.26
C VAL A 19 -9.05 -8.36 -6.37
N SER A 20 -9.39 -7.72 -7.49
CA SER A 20 -8.44 -7.47 -8.59
C SER A 20 -7.73 -6.12 -8.48
N ILE A 21 -6.42 -6.09 -8.74
CA ILE A 21 -5.63 -4.85 -8.78
C ILE A 21 -5.91 -4.13 -10.11
N ARG A 22 -6.37 -2.88 -10.05
CA ARG A 22 -6.69 -2.04 -11.21
C ARG A 22 -6.17 -0.61 -11.00
N GLY A 23 -5.82 0.09 -12.07
CA GLY A 23 -5.34 1.47 -12.03
C GLY A 23 -3.82 1.60 -12.04
N ARG A 24 -3.31 2.66 -11.41
CA ARG A 24 -1.87 3.01 -11.37
C ARG A 24 -1.24 2.50 -10.07
N ILE A 25 0.00 2.03 -10.17
CA ILE A 25 0.81 1.66 -9.00
C ILE A 25 1.53 2.90 -8.49
N LEU A 26 1.32 3.26 -7.23
CA LEU A 26 1.99 4.38 -6.56
C LEU A 26 3.11 3.83 -5.68
N ALA A 27 4.32 4.35 -5.86
CA ALA A 27 5.45 4.09 -4.97
C ALA A 27 5.53 5.19 -3.91
N GLY A 28 5.68 4.80 -2.64
CA GLY A 28 5.79 5.72 -1.51
C GLY A 28 6.45 5.02 -0.32
N THR A 29 6.74 5.79 0.73
CA THR A 29 7.37 5.26 1.94
C THR A 29 6.34 4.97 3.03
N CYS A 30 6.57 3.94 3.83
CA CYS A 30 5.70 3.61 4.96
C CYS A 30 5.87 4.65 6.07
N HIS A 31 4.79 5.34 6.44
CA HIS A 31 4.81 6.28 7.56
C HIS A 31 4.46 5.60 8.88
N SER A 32 3.39 4.80 8.92
CA SER A 32 2.99 4.07 10.13
C SER A 32 2.12 2.86 9.83
N ALA A 33 2.15 1.88 10.74
CA ALA A 33 1.39 0.64 10.68
C ALA A 33 0.75 0.33 12.03
N LYS A 34 0.06 1.32 12.63
CA LYS A 34 -0.53 1.19 13.97
C LYS A 34 -1.87 0.45 13.99
N MET A 35 -2.53 0.35 12.84
CA MET A 35 -3.85 -0.27 12.71
C MET A 35 -3.73 -1.66 12.07
N VAL A 36 -4.57 -2.59 12.51
CA VAL A 36 -4.66 -3.94 11.95
C VAL A 36 -5.14 -3.87 10.49
N ARG A 37 -4.41 -4.54 9.58
CA ARG A 37 -4.70 -4.64 8.13
C ARG A 37 -4.71 -3.29 7.38
N THR A 38 -3.99 -2.27 7.85
CA THR A 38 -3.84 -0.98 7.14
C THR A 38 -2.46 -0.39 7.37
N ILE A 39 -1.90 0.24 6.32
CA ILE A 39 -0.64 0.99 6.37
C ILE A 39 -0.86 2.40 5.83
N ILE A 40 -0.20 3.39 6.41
CA ILE A 40 -0.21 4.76 5.91
C ILE A 40 1.03 4.97 5.05
N VAL A 41 0.83 5.25 3.76
CA VAL A 41 1.90 5.49 2.78
C VAL A 41 2.02 6.98 2.49
N ARG A 42 3.25 7.49 2.48
CA ARG A 42 3.57 8.89 2.15
C ARG A 42 4.18 8.98 0.75
N CYS A 43 3.53 9.73 -0.12
CA CYS A 43 4.05 10.09 -1.45
C CYS A 43 4.46 11.58 -1.42
N ASN A 44 5.77 11.84 -1.43
CA ASN A 44 6.28 13.20 -1.55
C ASN A 44 6.31 13.60 -3.02
N TYR A 45 5.77 14.77 -3.35
CA TYR A 45 5.90 15.38 -4.66
C TYR A 45 6.45 16.80 -4.53
N LEU A 46 7.17 17.23 -5.55
CA LEU A 46 7.65 18.61 -5.64
C LEU A 46 6.53 19.46 -6.24
N HIS A 47 6.21 20.57 -5.58
CA HIS A 47 5.21 21.51 -6.04
C HIS A 47 5.88 22.82 -6.46
N TYR A 48 5.75 23.15 -7.75
CA TYR A 48 6.34 24.36 -8.32
C TYR A 48 5.42 25.58 -8.16
N VAL A 49 5.93 26.61 -7.50
CA VAL A 49 5.30 27.91 -7.25
C VAL A 49 5.79 28.93 -8.29
N LYS A 50 4.97 29.15 -9.31
CA LYS A 50 5.29 30.02 -10.47
C LYS A 50 5.72 31.44 -10.09
N LYS A 51 5.07 32.05 -9.08
CA LYS A 51 5.35 33.43 -8.65
C LYS A 51 6.82 33.63 -8.23
N TYR A 52 7.42 32.61 -7.63
CA TYR A 52 8.80 32.66 -7.13
C TYR A 52 9.77 31.86 -7.99
N GLN A 53 9.26 31.19 -9.03
CA GLN A 53 9.98 30.22 -9.85
C GLN A 53 10.64 29.10 -9.01
N ARG A 54 9.94 28.59 -7.98
CA ARG A 54 10.45 27.55 -7.07
C ARG A 54 9.39 26.51 -6.80
#